data_AF-A0A932YZ76-F1
#
_entry.id   AF-A0A932YZ76-F1
#
_cell.length_a   1.000
_cell.length_b   1.000
_cell.length_c   1.000
_cell.angle_alpha   90.00
_cell.angle_beta   90.00
_cell.angle_gamma   90.00
#
_symmetry.space_group_name_H-M   'P 1'
#
loop_
_entity.id
_entity.type
_entity.pdbx_description
1 polymer ?
#
loop_
_entity_poly.entity_id
_entity_poly.type
_entity_poly.pdbx_seq_one_letter_code
_entity_poly.pdbx_strand_id
1 'polypeptide(L)'
;MGRRQKPLLTRPAGASEIFSIGNDHHGTLSSVICELCGTKHPKRHPGDHSYSLFTLLGRQGVLECCGALIDQVYREWGDEFTERVLGEFGEQPLDNRFSFLRRAIGGAVREWQKLAEARKNQANAVAAATPVE
;
A
#
# COMPACT_ATOMS: atom_id res chain seq x y z
N MET A 1 -13.30 -20.60 -20.53
CA MET A 1 -13.10 -21.12 -19.16
C MET A 1 -11.63 -20.93 -18.79
N GLY A 2 -11.31 -20.01 -17.87
CA GLY A 2 -9.93 -19.75 -17.46
C GLY A 2 -9.33 -20.96 -16.75
N ARG A 3 -8.05 -21.29 -17.04
CA ARG A 3 -7.32 -22.37 -16.35
C ARG A 3 -7.40 -22.11 -14.84
N ARG A 4 -8.01 -23.03 -14.08
CA ARG A 4 -7.95 -22.98 -12.61
C ARG A 4 -6.50 -23.19 -12.20
N GLN A 5 -5.82 -22.10 -11.87
CA GLN A 5 -4.46 -22.20 -11.37
C GLN A 5 -4.49 -22.92 -10.01
N LYS A 6 -3.60 -23.91 -9.82
CA LYS A 6 -3.47 -24.62 -8.55
C LYS A 6 -3.13 -23.62 -7.44
N PRO A 7 -3.72 -23.72 -6.23
CA PRO A 7 -3.34 -22.88 -5.10
C PRO A 7 -1.84 -23.01 -4.80
N LEU A 8 -1.21 -21.88 -4.44
CA LEU A 8 0.17 -21.85 -3.98
C LEU A 8 0.32 -22.46 -2.58
N LEU A 9 -0.71 -22.30 -1.74
CA LEU A 9 -0.72 -22.74 -0.35
C LEU A 9 -1.72 -23.88 -0.15
N THR A 10 -1.38 -24.82 0.74
CA THR A 10 -2.28 -25.89 1.19
C THR A 10 -3.22 -25.47 2.32
N ARG A 11 -2.85 -24.43 3.10
CA ARG A 11 -3.67 -23.82 4.16
C ARG A 11 -3.51 -22.29 4.14
N PRO A 12 -4.49 -21.53 4.67
CA PRO A 12 -4.34 -20.08 4.83
C PRO A 12 -3.08 -19.75 5.64
N ALA A 13 -2.31 -18.75 5.17
CA ALA A 13 -1.13 -18.29 5.89
C ALA A 13 -1.48 -17.47 7.15
N GLY A 14 -2.72 -16.98 7.23
CA GLY A 14 -3.20 -16.10 8.29
C GLY A 14 -3.55 -14.70 7.77
N ALA A 15 -4.24 -13.93 8.61
CA ALA A 15 -4.55 -12.54 8.31
C ALA A 15 -3.28 -11.68 8.33
N SER A 16 -3.25 -10.60 7.55
CA SER A 16 -2.18 -9.60 7.67
C SER A 16 -2.22 -8.95 9.05
N GLU A 17 -1.06 -8.83 9.70
CA GLU A 17 -0.82 -7.99 10.88
C GLU A 17 -0.70 -6.52 10.46
N ILE A 18 -0.17 -6.28 9.26
CA ILE A 18 0.02 -4.95 8.71
C ILE A 18 -1.17 -4.63 7.80
N PHE A 19 -2.23 -4.04 8.36
CA PHE A 19 -3.27 -3.37 7.57
C PHE A 19 -2.73 -2.03 7.03
N SER A 20 -1.59 -2.06 6.34
CA SER A 20 -1.00 -0.89 5.72
C SER A 20 -1.54 -0.74 4.30
N ILE A 21 -1.99 0.48 4.03
CA ILE A 21 -2.49 1.04 2.77
C ILE A 21 -1.32 1.13 1.75
N GLY A 22 -0.67 -0.01 1.46
CA GLY A 22 0.59 -0.05 0.70
C GLY A 22 0.55 -0.87 -0.59
N ASN A 23 -0.35 -1.83 -0.69
CA ASN A 23 -0.59 -2.58 -1.93
C ASN A 23 -1.76 -1.96 -2.72
N ASP A 24 -1.93 -2.30 -3.98
CA ASP A 24 -3.16 -1.98 -4.73
C ASP A 24 -4.33 -2.78 -4.14
N HIS A 25 -4.83 -2.29 -3.00
CA HIS A 25 -5.86 -2.93 -2.21
C HIS A 25 -7.19 -2.31 -2.58
N HIS A 26 -8.11 -3.16 -2.99
CA HIS A 26 -9.50 -2.76 -3.19
C HIS A 26 -10.40 -3.62 -2.32
N GLY A 27 -11.41 -2.97 -1.76
CA GLY A 27 -12.44 -3.61 -0.96
C GLY A 27 -13.45 -4.32 -1.84
N THR A 28 -13.91 -5.51 -1.44
CA THR A 28 -15.09 -6.13 -2.04
C THR A 28 -16.04 -6.70 -0.99
N LEU A 29 -17.34 -6.52 -1.21
CA LEU A 29 -18.39 -7.21 -0.47
C LEU A 29 -18.88 -8.46 -1.22
N SER A 30 -18.48 -8.62 -2.48
CA SER A 30 -18.84 -9.78 -3.29
C SER A 30 -18.13 -11.04 -2.81
N SER A 31 -18.67 -12.21 -3.18
CA SER A 31 -17.96 -13.47 -2.99
C SER A 31 -16.64 -13.45 -3.77
N VAL A 32 -15.57 -13.91 -3.14
CA VAL A 32 -14.23 -13.92 -3.72
C VAL A 32 -13.51 -15.23 -3.42
N ILE A 33 -12.65 -15.68 -4.32
CA ILE A 33 -11.78 -16.84 -4.10
C ILE A 33 -10.36 -16.31 -3.94
N CYS A 34 -9.70 -16.67 -2.84
CA CYS A 34 -8.28 -16.42 -2.68
C CYS A 34 -7.51 -17.36 -3.61
N GLU A 35 -6.83 -16.83 -4.62
CA GLU A 35 -6.08 -17.61 -5.61
C GLU A 35 -4.76 -18.16 -5.06
N LEU A 36 -4.37 -17.76 -3.84
CA LEU A 36 -3.21 -18.25 -3.12
C LEU A 36 -3.51 -19.57 -2.40
N CYS A 37 -4.52 -19.61 -1.53
CA CYS A 37 -4.86 -20.82 -0.76
C CYS A 37 -6.12 -21.56 -1.25
N GLY A 38 -6.86 -21.00 -2.20
CA GLY A 38 -8.10 -21.56 -2.72
C GLY A 38 -9.34 -21.35 -1.84
N THR A 39 -9.22 -20.65 -0.70
CA THR A 39 -10.35 -20.36 0.19
C THR A 39 -11.42 -19.55 -0.53
N LYS A 40 -12.67 -20.01 -0.43
CA LYS A 40 -13.85 -19.30 -0.95
C LYS A 40 -14.45 -18.46 0.16
N HIS A 41 -14.43 -17.15 -0.02
CA HIS A 41 -15.06 -16.19 0.88
C HIS A 41 -16.48 -15.88 0.38
N PRO A 42 -17.51 -16.04 1.22
CA PRO A 42 -18.89 -15.76 0.84
C PRO A 42 -19.11 -14.27 0.61
N LYS A 43 -20.23 -13.90 0.00
CA LYS A 43 -20.65 -12.50 -0.10
C LYS A 43 -20.94 -11.94 1.30
N ARG A 44 -20.46 -10.73 1.61
CA ARG A 44 -20.73 -10.01 2.86
C ARG A 44 -21.94 -9.09 2.73
N HIS A 45 -22.56 -8.74 3.86
CA HIS A 45 -23.67 -7.79 3.90
C HIS A 45 -23.17 -6.36 3.70
N PRO A 46 -24.00 -5.42 3.19
CA PRO A 46 -23.61 -4.03 2.99
C PRO A 46 -23.19 -3.26 4.25
N GLY A 47 -23.54 -3.77 5.44
CA GLY A 47 -23.10 -3.21 6.73
C GLY A 47 -21.81 -3.81 7.28
N ASP A 48 -21.25 -4.82 6.64
CA ASP A 48 -20.01 -5.47 7.08
C ASP A 48 -18.78 -4.75 6.51
N HIS A 49 -17.62 -4.96 7.14
CA HIS A 49 -16.34 -4.57 6.54
C HIS A 49 -16.09 -5.35 5.25
N SER A 50 -15.64 -4.69 4.18
CA SER A 50 -15.29 -5.35 2.93
C SER A 50 -14.07 -6.26 3.08
N TYR A 51 -13.99 -7.33 2.30
CA TYR A 51 -12.74 -8.07 2.13
C TYR A 51 -11.68 -7.18 1.52
N SER A 52 -10.46 -7.25 2.02
CA SER A 52 -9.34 -6.50 1.45
C SER A 52 -8.56 -7.41 0.51
N LEU A 53 -8.52 -7.06 -0.76
CA LEU A 53 -7.83 -7.84 -1.80
C LEU A 53 -6.43 -7.31 -2.04
N PHE A 54 -5.52 -8.18 -2.46
CA PHE A 54 -4.16 -7.81 -2.88
C PHE A 54 -3.72 -8.68 -4.06
N THR A 55 -2.66 -8.27 -4.76
CA THR A 55 -2.03 -9.09 -5.80
C THR A 55 -0.63 -9.49 -5.38
N LEU A 56 -0.32 -10.78 -5.43
CA LEU A 56 1.01 -11.33 -5.20
C LEU A 56 1.33 -12.35 -6.29
N LEU A 57 2.47 -12.17 -6.98
CA LEU A 57 2.91 -13.04 -8.08
C LEU A 57 1.83 -13.23 -9.18
N GLY A 58 1.10 -12.15 -9.50
CA GLY A 58 0.03 -12.15 -10.51
C GLY A 58 -1.24 -12.90 -10.09
N ARG A 59 -1.39 -13.21 -8.80
CA ARG A 59 -2.56 -13.88 -8.22
C ARG A 59 -3.23 -13.00 -7.18
N GLN A 60 -4.55 -13.05 -7.15
CA GLN A 60 -5.34 -12.32 -6.16
C GLN A 60 -5.37 -13.06 -4.81
N GLY A 61 -4.91 -12.40 -3.75
CA GLY A 61 -5.04 -12.84 -2.37
C GLY A 61 -6.11 -12.05 -1.61
N VAL A 62 -6.53 -12.59 -0.46
CA VAL A 62 -7.41 -11.91 0.51
C VAL A 62 -6.60 -11.68 1.78
N LEU A 63 -6.50 -10.44 2.25
CA LEU A 63 -5.65 -10.07 3.39
C LEU A 63 -6.07 -10.81 4.66
N GLU A 64 -7.36 -11.06 4.86
CA GLU A 64 -7.86 -11.76 6.05
C GLU A 64 -7.53 -13.27 6.09
N CYS A 65 -7.01 -13.86 5.00
CA CYS A 65 -6.65 -15.27 4.98
C CYS A 65 -5.20 -15.57 4.60
N CYS A 66 -4.61 -14.79 3.71
CA CYS A 66 -3.23 -14.98 3.25
C CYS A 66 -2.38 -13.71 3.38
N GLY A 67 -2.85 -12.69 4.10
CA GLY A 67 -2.11 -11.44 4.30
C GLY A 67 -0.79 -11.64 5.03
N ALA A 68 -0.71 -12.57 5.97
CA ALA A 68 0.55 -12.86 6.69
C ALA A 68 1.72 -13.25 5.77
N LEU A 69 1.42 -13.82 4.59
CA LEU A 69 2.45 -14.11 3.58
C LEU A 69 3.07 -12.82 3.04
N ILE A 70 2.26 -11.78 2.83
CA ILE A 70 2.76 -10.48 2.39
C ILE A 70 3.65 -9.87 3.47
N ASP A 71 3.20 -9.92 4.73
CA ASP A 71 3.96 -9.38 5.86
C ASP A 71 5.34 -10.04 5.96
N GLN A 72 5.40 -11.37 5.76
CA GLN A 72 6.66 -12.10 5.73
C GLN A 72 7.53 -11.70 4.55
N VAL A 73 6.96 -11.60 3.34
CA VAL A 73 7.70 -11.16 2.14
C VAL A 73 8.29 -9.76 2.35
N TYR A 74 7.52 -8.81 2.89
CA TYR A 74 8.04 -7.49 3.22
C TYR A 74 9.09 -7.52 4.32
N ARG A 75 8.92 -8.34 5.35
CA ARG A 75 9.89 -8.43 6.45
C ARG A 75 11.23 -9.03 6.01
N GLU A 76 11.20 -10.01 5.12
CA GLU A 76 12.41 -10.70 4.66
C GLU A 76 13.09 -10.00 3.49
N TRP A 77 12.31 -9.44 2.55
CA TRP A 77 12.81 -8.94 1.27
C TRP A 77 12.47 -7.47 1.02
N GLY A 78 11.80 -6.80 1.95
CA GLY A 78 11.32 -5.44 1.77
C GLY A 78 12.43 -4.44 1.56
N ASP A 79 13.54 -4.57 2.28
CA ASP A 79 14.69 -3.68 2.14
C ASP A 79 15.36 -3.85 0.77
N GLU A 80 15.68 -5.08 0.38
CA GLU A 80 16.27 -5.38 -0.94
C GLU A 80 15.36 -4.93 -2.10
N PHE A 81 14.05 -5.19 -1.97
CA PHE A 81 13.07 -4.73 -2.95
C PHE A 81 13.04 -3.20 -3.02
N THR A 82 13.04 -2.52 -1.87
CA THR A 82 13.03 -1.06 -1.79
C THR A 82 14.28 -0.46 -2.42
N GLU A 83 15.46 -0.95 -2.05
CA GLU A 83 16.73 -0.48 -2.61
C GLU A 83 16.77 -0.64 -4.13
N ARG A 84 16.38 -1.81 -4.63
CA ARG A 84 16.34 -2.06 -6.08
C ARG A 84 15.33 -1.18 -6.79
N VAL A 85 14.11 -1.08 -6.27
CA VAL A 85 13.06 -0.24 -6.87
C VAL A 85 13.47 1.23 -6.88
N LEU A 86 14.09 1.73 -5.81
CA LEU A 86 14.58 3.10 -5.75
C LEU A 86 15.77 3.33 -6.69
N GLY A 87 16.66 2.34 -6.84
CA GLY A 87 17.74 2.36 -7.84
C GLY A 87 17.18 2.46 -9.26
N GLU A 88 16.29 1.56 -9.64
CA GLU A 88 15.64 1.56 -10.96
C GLU A 88 14.81 2.83 -11.20
N PHE A 89 14.18 3.37 -10.16
CA PHE A 89 13.49 4.66 -10.21
C PHE A 89 14.45 5.82 -10.46
N GLY A 90 15.62 5.82 -9.81
CA GLY A 90 16.65 6.84 -10.03
C GLY A 90 17.17 6.88 -11.47
N GLU A 91 17.26 5.71 -12.11
CA GLU A 91 17.67 5.59 -13.52
C GLU A 91 16.59 6.08 -14.49
N GLN A 92 15.32 5.70 -14.27
CA GLN A 92 14.22 5.99 -15.18
C GLN A 92 12.95 6.48 -14.45
N PRO A 93 12.98 7.67 -13.83
CA PRO A 93 11.94 8.10 -12.90
C PRO A 93 10.59 8.37 -13.57
N LEU A 94 10.56 8.57 -14.89
CA LEU A 94 9.35 8.91 -15.64
C LEU A 94 8.61 7.69 -16.20
N ASP A 95 9.14 6.49 -16.04
CA ASP A 95 8.48 5.26 -16.47
C ASP A 95 7.11 5.10 -15.79
N ASN A 96 6.13 4.62 -16.55
CA ASN A 96 4.76 4.40 -16.09
C ASN A 96 4.69 3.42 -14.92
N ARG A 97 5.62 2.46 -14.85
CA ARG A 97 5.69 1.52 -13.72
C ARG A 97 5.93 2.22 -12.38
N PHE A 98 6.53 3.41 -12.37
CA PHE A 98 6.78 4.21 -11.17
C PHE A 98 5.77 5.35 -10.95
N SER A 99 4.61 5.31 -11.60
CA SER A 99 3.53 6.28 -11.39
C SER A 99 3.10 6.39 -9.92
N PHE A 100 3.09 5.28 -9.18
CA PHE A 100 2.78 5.26 -7.76
C PHE A 100 3.82 6.01 -6.91
N LEU A 101 5.12 5.80 -7.16
CA LEU A 101 6.20 6.51 -6.47
C LEU A 101 6.12 8.01 -6.74
N ARG A 102 5.94 8.42 -7.99
CA ARG A 102 5.77 9.83 -8.35
C ARG A 102 4.58 10.46 -7.64
N ARG A 103 3.45 9.73 -7.54
CA ARG A 103 2.27 10.20 -6.80
C ARG A 103 2.54 10.36 -5.31
N ALA A 104 3.24 9.40 -4.70
CA ALA A 104 3.62 9.44 -3.29
C ALA A 104 4.58 10.60 -2.99
N ILE A 105 5.66 10.75 -3.79
CA ILE A 105 6.60 11.87 -3.68
C ILE A 105 5.89 13.20 -3.86
N GLY A 106 5.04 13.34 -4.89
CA GLY A 106 4.26 14.55 -5.11
C GLY A 106 3.32 14.87 -3.94
N GLY A 107 2.76 13.86 -3.29
CA GLY A 107 1.99 14.00 -2.06
C GLY A 107 2.83 14.56 -0.91
N ALA A 108 4.00 13.95 -0.66
CA ALA A 108 4.92 14.38 0.39
C ALA A 108 5.42 15.81 0.17
N VAL A 109 5.79 16.17 -1.07
CA VAL A 109 6.25 17.52 -1.44
C VAL A 109 5.17 18.55 -1.13
N ARG A 110 3.91 18.29 -1.49
CA ARG A 110 2.80 19.21 -1.19
C ARG A 110 2.61 19.40 0.32
N GLU A 111 2.75 18.34 1.10
CA GLU A 111 2.60 18.43 2.55
C GLU A 111 3.74 19.20 3.19
N TRP A 112 4.98 18.98 2.72
CA TRP A 112 6.14 19.75 3.13
C TRP A 112 6.00 21.23 2.80
N GLN A 113 5.48 21.57 1.63
CA GLN A 113 5.21 22.95 1.24
C GLN A 113 4.22 23.63 2.20
N LYS A 114 3.13 22.95 2.57
CA LYS A 114 2.17 23.49 3.56
C LYS A 114 2.83 23.74 4.93
N LEU A 115 3.65 22.78 5.40
CA LEU A 115 4.35 22.91 6.68
C LEU A 115 5.37 24.06 6.65
N ALA A 116 6.10 24.21 5.54
CA ALA A 116 7.05 25.31 5.36
C ALA A 116 6.33 26.67 5.36
N GLU A 117 5.20 26.78 4.65
CA GLU A 117 4.40 28.01 4.61
C GLU A 117 3.82 28.35 5.99
N ALA A 118 3.30 27.35 6.72
CA ALA A 118 2.81 27.54 8.09
C ALA A 118 3.93 28.03 9.03
N ARG A 119 5.13 27.45 8.94
CA ARG A 119 6.30 27.89 9.72
C ARG A 119 6.74 29.31 9.36
N LYS A 120 6.73 29.66 8.07
CA LYS A 120 7.06 31.02 7.61
C LYS A 120 6.06 32.05 8.14
N ASN A 121 4.77 31.73 8.12
CA ASN A 121 3.71 32.58 8.65
C ASN A 121 3.84 32.77 10.17
N GLN A 122 4.18 31.71 10.91
CA GLN A 122 4.47 31.81 12.35
C GLN A 122 5.71 32.67 12.63
N ALA A 123 6.80 32.46 11.89
CA ALA A 123 8.03 33.25 12.06
C ALA A 123 7.80 34.75 11.78
N ASN A 124 7.05 35.07 10.73
CA ASN A 124 6.70 36.45 10.39
C ASN A 124 5.79 37.10 11.44
N ALA A 125 4.84 36.34 12.02
CA ALA A 125 3.98 36.84 13.09
C ALA A 125 4.78 37.14 14.37
N VAL A 126 5.78 36.31 14.70
CA VAL A 126 6.68 36.55 15.84
C VAL A 126 7.58 37.76 15.61
N ALA A 127 8.15 37.90 14.41
CA ALA A 127 8.98 39.05 14.05
C ALA A 127 8.18 40.37 14.08
N ALA A 128 6.92 40.36 13.66
CA ALA A 128 6.03 41.53 13.72
C ALA A 128 5.59 41.89 15.16
N ALA A 129 5.65 40.94 16.10
CA ALA A 129 5.29 41.16 17.50
C ALA A 129 6.48 41.56 18.39
N THR A 130 7.70 41.57 17.85
CA THR A 130 8.90 41.97 18.59
C THR A 130 9.12 43.48 18.39
N PRO A 131 9.07 44.33 19.44
CA PRO A 131 9.28 45.76 19.29
C PRO A 131 10.72 46.06 18.86
N VAL A 132 10.87 46.96 17.89
CA VAL A 132 12.16 47.54 17.50
C VAL A 132 12.57 48.50 18.60
N GLU A 133 13.65 48.18 19.33
CA GLU A 133 14.34 49.11 20.25
C GLU A 133 14.97 50.29 19.49
#